data_AF-A0A969UY32-F1
#
_entry.id   AF-A0A969UY32-F1
#
_cell.length_a   1.000
_cell.length_b   1.000
_cell.length_c   1.000
_cell.angle_alpha   90.00
_cell.angle_beta   90.00
_cell.angle_gamma   90.00
#
_symmetry.space_group_name_H-M   'P 1'
#
loop_
_entity.id
_entity.type
_entity.pdbx_description
1 polymer ?
#
loop_
_entity_poly.entity_id
_entity_poly.type
_entity_poly.pdbx_seq_one_letter_code
_entity_poly.pdbx_strand_id
1 'polypeptide(L)'
;MITSTSTLTAEAIQEWMVAQLAAQTDYEPDEIDPTVTFDNFGLDSAKAMALMAEAEKFLGFEVSPTLLWHYPTLETFSARLAEEAADIESQLLAQVDDATLAKMLAEVEAGDEP
;
A
#
# COMPACT_ATOMS: atom_id res chain seq x y z
N MET A 1 19.29 -1.61 16.62
CA MET A 1 18.32 -0.53 16.35
C MET A 1 17.11 -1.21 15.72
N ILE A 2 15.94 -1.08 16.33
CA ILE A 2 14.71 -1.76 15.90
C ILE A 2 14.25 -1.20 14.56
N THR A 3 13.77 -2.10 13.71
CA THR A 3 13.27 -1.88 12.35
C THR A 3 12.19 -0.79 12.33
N SER A 4 12.35 0.23 11.47
CA SER A 4 11.36 1.28 11.29
C SER A 4 10.08 0.71 10.67
N THR A 5 9.04 0.53 11.47
CA THR A 5 7.67 0.33 11.00
C THR A 5 7.18 1.69 10.47
N SER A 6 7.46 1.98 9.20
CA SER A 6 6.88 3.15 8.54
C SER A 6 5.42 2.84 8.23
N THR A 7 4.51 3.26 9.10
CA THR A 7 3.08 3.27 8.84
C THR A 7 2.82 3.98 7.52
N LEU A 8 2.36 3.27 6.50
CA LEU A 8 1.98 3.83 5.21
C LEU A 8 0.68 4.64 5.40
N THR A 9 0.82 5.96 5.56
CA THR A 9 -0.33 6.87 5.69
C THR A 9 -0.85 7.31 4.33
N ALA A 10 -2.11 7.74 4.29
CA ALA A 10 -2.73 8.27 3.08
C ALA A 10 -1.91 9.44 2.48
N GLU A 11 -1.39 10.33 3.35
CA GLU A 11 -0.54 11.45 2.94
C GLU A 11 0.77 10.96 2.30
N ALA A 12 1.45 9.99 2.90
CA ALA A 12 2.70 9.46 2.34
C ALA A 12 2.49 8.76 0.99
N ILE A 13 1.38 8.01 0.85
CA ILE A 13 0.98 7.39 -0.42
C ILE A 13 0.67 8.48 -1.45
N GLN A 14 -0.07 9.52 -1.06
CA GLN A 14 -0.43 10.62 -1.94
C GLN A 14 0.81 11.37 -2.44
N GLU A 15 1.75 11.73 -1.55
CA GLU A 15 3.00 12.38 -1.92
C GLU A 15 3.82 11.51 -2.89
N TRP A 16 3.88 10.21 -2.63
CA TRP A 16 4.54 9.27 -3.53
C TRP A 16 3.86 9.20 -4.90
N MET A 17 2.52 9.14 -4.94
CA MET A 17 1.77 9.12 -6.21
C MET A 17 1.92 10.42 -6.99
N VAL A 18 1.93 11.58 -6.30
CA VAL A 18 2.19 12.89 -6.91
C VAL A 18 3.59 12.90 -7.54
N ALA A 19 4.61 12.43 -6.82
CA ALA A 19 5.96 12.32 -7.36
C ALA A 19 6.02 11.39 -8.59
N GLN A 20 5.28 10.27 -8.58
CA GLN A 20 5.23 9.36 -9.71
C GLN A 20 4.48 9.91 -10.91
N LEU A 21 3.39 10.64 -10.69
CA LEU A 21 2.70 11.35 -11.76
C LEU A 21 3.59 12.44 -12.35
N ALA A 22 4.26 13.25 -11.53
CA ALA A 22 5.19 14.27 -11.99
C ALA A 22 6.35 13.66 -12.80
N ALA A 23 6.82 12.46 -12.42
CA ALA A 23 7.86 11.76 -13.18
C ALA A 23 7.38 11.19 -14.53
N GLN A 24 6.07 10.93 -14.67
CA GLN A 24 5.46 10.34 -15.88
C GLN A 24 4.72 11.36 -16.77
N THR A 25 4.56 12.58 -16.28
CA THR A 25 3.86 13.68 -16.95
C THR A 25 4.79 14.90 -17.05
N ASP A 26 4.33 15.95 -17.72
CA ASP A 26 5.09 17.22 -17.83
C ASP A 26 4.74 18.19 -16.68
N TYR A 27 3.93 17.74 -15.70
CA TYR A 27 3.49 18.57 -14.58
C TYR A 27 4.49 18.57 -13.43
N GLU A 28 4.66 19.72 -12.79
CA GLU A 28 5.39 19.80 -11.52
C GLU A 28 4.55 19.19 -10.38
N PRO A 29 5.19 18.61 -9.33
CA PRO A 29 4.45 18.02 -8.21
C PRO A 29 3.51 19.01 -7.50
N ASP A 30 3.87 20.30 -7.46
CA ASP A 30 3.03 21.38 -6.93
C ASP A 30 1.84 21.75 -7.83
N GLU A 31 1.88 21.39 -9.13
CA GLU A 31 0.77 21.60 -10.08
C GLU A 31 -0.25 20.44 -10.07
N ILE A 32 0.11 19.32 -9.45
CA ILE A 32 -0.75 18.14 -9.36
C ILE A 32 -1.73 18.33 -8.20
N ASP A 33 -2.96 18.71 -8.54
CA ASP A 33 -4.05 18.81 -7.57
C ASP A 33 -4.57 17.40 -7.19
N PRO A 34 -4.45 16.98 -5.92
CA PRO A 34 -4.86 15.63 -5.52
C PRO A 34 -6.38 15.40 -5.55
N THR A 35 -7.17 16.47 -5.67
CA THR A 35 -8.64 16.42 -5.79
C THR A 35 -9.10 16.23 -7.23
N VAL A 36 -8.20 16.40 -8.20
CA VAL A 36 -8.48 16.24 -9.62
C VAL A 36 -8.36 14.79 -10.05
N THR A 37 -9.15 14.39 -11.06
CA THR A 37 -9.15 13.00 -11.52
C THR A 37 -7.94 12.67 -12.38
N PHE A 38 -7.50 11.41 -12.35
CA PHE A 38 -6.36 10.93 -13.15
C PHE A 38 -6.48 11.25 -14.64
N ASP A 39 -7.69 11.19 -15.22
CA ASP A 39 -7.95 11.56 -16.62
C ASP A 39 -7.49 12.98 -16.98
N ASN A 40 -7.61 13.95 -16.06
CA ASN A 40 -7.21 15.34 -16.33
C ASN A 40 -5.69 15.50 -16.45
N PHE A 41 -4.91 14.59 -15.87
CA PHE A 41 -3.45 14.58 -15.97
C PHE A 41 -2.94 13.87 -17.22
N GLY A 42 -3.83 13.42 -18.12
CA GLY A 42 -3.45 12.68 -19.32
C GLY A 42 -2.90 11.29 -19.00
N LEU A 43 -3.46 10.65 -17.97
CA LEU A 43 -3.12 9.29 -17.58
C LEU A 43 -3.79 8.29 -18.54
N ASP A 44 -3.09 7.95 -19.63
CA ASP A 44 -3.56 6.91 -20.55
C ASP A 44 -3.52 5.51 -19.89
N SER A 45 -4.24 4.52 -20.44
CA SER A 45 -4.26 3.14 -19.89
C SER A 45 -2.86 2.55 -19.65
N ALA A 46 -1.88 2.86 -20.50
CA ALA A 46 -0.52 2.36 -20.32
C ALA A 46 0.19 2.99 -19.10
N LYS A 47 0.01 4.30 -18.88
CA LYS A 47 0.57 5.02 -17.72
C LYS A 47 -0.15 4.61 -16.44
N ALA A 48 -1.46 4.44 -16.50
CA ALA A 48 -2.26 3.91 -15.39
C ALA A 48 -1.74 2.54 -14.94
N MET A 49 -1.56 1.61 -15.89
CA MET A 49 -1.02 0.28 -15.59
C MET A 49 0.40 0.32 -15.01
N ALA A 50 1.26 1.21 -15.51
CA ALA A 50 2.61 1.40 -14.97
C ALA A 50 2.59 1.95 -13.54
N LEU A 51 1.72 2.94 -13.28
CA LEU A 51 1.52 3.51 -11.95
C LEU A 51 1.01 2.45 -10.95
N MET A 52 0.05 1.61 -11.36
CA MET A 52 -0.43 0.49 -10.53
C MET A 52 0.68 -0.50 -10.22
N ALA A 53 1.47 -0.90 -11.22
CA ALA A 53 2.58 -1.84 -11.01
C ALA A 53 3.67 -1.29 -10.06
N GLU A 54 3.93 0.02 -10.08
CA GLU A 54 4.82 0.64 -9.09
C GLU A 54 4.16 0.79 -7.71
N ALA A 55 2.84 1.06 -7.66
CA ALA A 55 2.11 1.14 -6.41
C ALA A 55 2.14 -0.21 -5.69
N GLU A 56 1.94 -1.32 -6.42
CA GLU A 56 2.04 -2.68 -5.89
C GLU A 56 3.42 -2.96 -5.27
N LYS A 57 4.50 -2.51 -5.92
CA LYS A 57 5.86 -2.67 -5.40
C LYS A 57 6.11 -1.79 -4.17
N PHE A 58 5.58 -0.57 -4.17
CA PHE A 58 5.73 0.37 -3.07
C PHE A 58 4.96 -0.09 -1.83
N LEU A 59 3.73 -0.57 -2.02
CA LEU A 59 2.82 -1.00 -0.97
C LEU A 59 3.08 -2.43 -0.50
N GLY A 60 3.62 -3.29 -1.36
CA GLY A 60 3.85 -4.70 -1.06
C GLY A 60 2.61 -5.59 -1.13
N PHE A 61 1.49 -5.08 -1.67
CA PHE A 61 0.27 -5.85 -1.92
C PHE A 61 -0.31 -5.54 -3.31
N GLU A 62 -1.16 -6.44 -3.81
CA GLU A 62 -1.78 -6.31 -5.14
C GLU A 62 -2.82 -5.19 -5.15
N VAL A 63 -2.71 -4.26 -6.11
CA VAL A 63 -3.59 -3.10 -6.23
C VAL A 63 -4.47 -3.30 -7.45
N SER A 64 -5.76 -3.51 -7.21
CA SER A 64 -6.71 -3.71 -8.30
C SER A 64 -6.87 -2.43 -9.13
N PRO A 65 -6.63 -2.46 -10.45
CA PRO A 65 -6.77 -1.27 -11.30
C PRO A 65 -8.21 -0.76 -11.33
N THR A 66 -9.21 -1.61 -11.05
CA THR A 66 -10.62 -1.21 -10.90
C THR A 66 -10.83 -0.14 -9.83
N LEU A 67 -9.93 -0.04 -8.83
CA LEU A 67 -10.00 0.99 -7.80
C LEU A 67 -9.88 2.41 -8.38
N LEU A 68 -9.18 2.62 -9.51
CA LEU A 68 -9.12 3.92 -10.18
C LEU A 68 -10.50 4.40 -10.69
N TRP A 69 -11.45 3.48 -10.90
CA TRP A 69 -12.82 3.81 -11.34
C TRP A 69 -13.70 4.20 -10.14
N HIS A 70 -13.42 3.61 -8.97
CA HIS A 70 -14.13 3.91 -7.72
C HIS A 70 -13.57 5.15 -7.02
N TYR A 71 -12.25 5.33 -7.11
CA TYR A 71 -11.48 6.38 -6.47
C TYR A 71 -10.64 7.08 -7.55
N PRO A 72 -11.26 7.93 -8.39
CA PRO A 72 -10.61 8.48 -9.58
C PRO A 72 -9.66 9.64 -9.27
N THR A 73 -9.44 9.99 -8.00
CA THR A 73 -8.58 11.10 -7.56
C THR A 73 -7.45 10.56 -6.68
N LEU A 74 -6.32 11.27 -6.66
CA LEU A 74 -5.17 10.94 -5.82
C LEU A 74 -5.55 10.89 -4.33
N GLU A 75 -6.33 11.85 -3.85
CA GLU A 75 -6.76 11.93 -2.45
C GLU A 75 -7.56 10.68 -2.05
N THR A 76 -8.60 10.35 -2.81
CA THR A 76 -9.50 9.23 -2.48
C THR A 76 -8.83 7.88 -2.68
N PHE A 77 -7.97 7.76 -3.70
CA PHE A 77 -7.24 6.53 -3.99
C PHE A 77 -6.17 6.26 -2.92
N SER A 78 -5.40 7.29 -2.54
CA SER A 78 -4.37 7.16 -1.51
C SER A 78 -4.95 6.85 -0.14
N ALA A 79 -6.09 7.48 0.20
CA ALA A 79 -6.83 7.15 1.41
C ALA A 79 -7.25 5.67 1.44
N ARG A 80 -7.84 5.19 0.35
CA ARG A 80 -8.27 3.79 0.25
C ARG A 80 -7.11 2.80 0.39
N LEU A 81 -5.97 3.10 -0.24
CA LEU A 81 -4.77 2.26 -0.15
C LEU A 81 -4.17 2.23 1.26
N ALA A 82 -4.17 3.36 1.97
CA ALA A 82 -3.73 3.41 3.36
C ALA A 82 -4.64 2.57 4.27
N GLU A 83 -5.95 2.60 4.04
CA GLU A 83 -6.89 1.74 4.74
C GLU A 83 -6.63 0.25 4.48
N GLU A 84 -6.34 -0.15 3.24
CA GLU A 84 -5.96 -1.55 2.94
C GLU A 84 -4.66 -1.95 3.60
N ALA A 85 -3.64 -1.09 3.56
CA ALA A 85 -2.36 -1.36 4.22
C ALA A 85 -2.55 -1.58 5.73
N ALA A 86 -3.34 -0.72 6.39
CA ALA A 86 -3.63 -0.84 7.81
C ALA A 86 -4.47 -2.09 8.14
N ASP A 87 -5.45 -2.42 7.30
CA ASP A 87 -6.28 -3.62 7.47
C ASP A 87 -5.44 -4.90 7.33
N ILE A 88 -4.56 -4.97 6.30
CA ILE A 88 -3.64 -6.09 6.10
C ILE A 88 -2.68 -6.22 7.28
N GLU A 89 -2.08 -5.11 7.75
CA GLU A 89 -1.18 -5.11 8.91
C GLU A 89 -1.91 -5.61 10.17
N SER A 90 -3.14 -5.14 10.40
CA SER A 90 -3.97 -5.59 11.52
C SER A 90 -4.31 -7.08 11.42
N GLN A 91 -4.62 -7.60 10.23
CA GLN A 91 -4.91 -9.02 10.02
C GLN A 91 -3.67 -9.90 10.17
N LEU A 92 -2.49 -9.42 9.77
CA LEU A 92 -1.22 -10.13 9.97
C LEU A 92 -0.86 -10.20 11.45
N LEU A 93 -0.98 -9.09 12.18
CA LEU A 93 -0.75 -9.05 13.62
C LEU A 93 -1.72 -9.98 14.37
N ALA A 94 -3.02 -9.93 14.04
CA ALA A 94 -4.03 -10.77 14.66
C ALA A 94 -3.87 -12.28 14.40
N GLN A 95 -3.17 -12.69 13.33
CA GLN A 95 -2.89 -14.11 13.03
C GLN A 95 -1.64 -14.65 13.76
N VAL A 96 -0.79 -13.77 14.30
CA VAL A 96 0.37 -14.16 15.09
C VAL A 96 -0.02 -14.48 16.54
N ASP A 97 -1.23 -14.12 16.96
CA ASP A 97 -1.69 -14.27 18.34
C ASP A 97 -2.18 -15.69 18.71
N ASP A 98 -1.72 -16.16 19.87
CA ASP A 98 -2.01 -17.41 20.61
C ASP A 98 -1.72 -18.78 19.96
N ALA A 99 -2.29 -19.13 18.81
CA ALA A 99 -2.21 -20.51 18.30
C ALA A 99 -0.81 -20.87 17.77
N THR A 100 -0.11 -19.89 17.20
CA THR A 100 1.23 -20.07 16.61
C THR A 100 2.30 -20.19 17.69
N LEU A 101 2.21 -19.38 18.76
CA LEU A 101 3.15 -19.43 19.89
C LEU A 101 2.99 -20.72 20.72
N ALA A 102 1.74 -21.15 20.97
CA ALA A 102 1.46 -22.40 21.67
C ALA A 102 1.98 -23.64 20.92
N LYS A 103 1.90 -23.64 19.58
CA LYS A 103 2.41 -24.74 18.74
C LYS A 103 3.94 -24.80 18.72
N MET A 104 4.63 -23.66 18.71
CA MET A 104 6.11 -23.62 18.77
C MET A 104 6.67 -24.01 20.15
N LEU A 105 5.95 -23.72 21.24
CA LEU A 105 6.33 -24.16 22.59
C LEU A 105 6.08 -25.67 22.81
N ALA A 106 5.00 -26.22 22.25
CA ALA A 106 4.68 -27.64 22.40
C ALA A 106 5.65 -28.59 21.68
N GLU A 107 6.36 -28.14 20.64
CA GLU A 107 7.35 -28.97 19.93
C GLU A 107 8.72 -29.09 20.64
N VAL A 108 9.05 -28.16 21.56
CA VAL A 108 10.34 -28.17 22.29
C VAL A 108 10.31 -29.10 23.51
N GLU A 109 9.14 -29.36 24.11
CA GLU A 109 9.01 -30.20 25.32
C GLU A 109 8.86 -31.71 25.03
N ALA A 110 8.73 -32.15 23.77
CA ALA A 110 8.59 -33.57 23.41
C ALA A 110 9.92 -34.32 23.22
N GLY A 111 11.06 -33.71 23.57
CA GLY A 111 12.40 -34.19 23.24
C GLY A 111 13.26 -34.72 24.41
N ASP A 112 12.73 -34.82 25.63
CA ASP A 112 13.49 -35.38 26.76
C ASP A 112 12.58 -36.27 27.61
N GLU A 113 12.60 -37.58 27.29
CA GLU A 113 12.29 -38.59 28.30
C GLU A 113 13.47 -39.58 28.39
N PRO A 114 13.83 -39.99 29.62
CA PRO A 114 15.13 -40.56 30.00
C PRO A 114 15.40 -42.01 29.56
#